data_AF-A0A5A7MZ00-F1
#
_entry.id   AF-A0A5A7MZ00-F1
#
_cell.length_a   1.000
_cell.length_b   1.000
_cell.length_c   1.000
_cell.angle_alpha   90.00
_cell.angle_beta   90.00
_cell.angle_gamma   90.00
#
_symmetry.space_group_name_H-M   'P 1'
#
loop_
_entity.id
_entity.type
_entity.pdbx_description
1 polymer ?
#
loop_
_entity_poly.entity_id
_entity_poly.type
_entity_poly.pdbx_seq_one_letter_code
_entity_poly.pdbx_strand_id
1 'polypeptide(L)'
;MTAIVQSSGSAEQKACGTPSTLEAWGKASRDAPSQTYPLTHPLAHHCADVAAVFMHLCTNSVIANRLEHAAGRALSEIDIQRLAVIAFLHDLGKLNTGFQSKIWPASSQNIRPAGHVKEGLDALHRDFRRSNIPEHLKIDAIYTWGEEDKISDYLCASISHHAHLPDGGLPTAGKVFRLGWPYKAMTLKVPPSRWVRL
;
A
#
# COMPACT_ATOMS: atom_id res chain seq x y z
N MET A 1 -73.68 -20.00 -0.95
CA MET A 1 -73.01 -18.77 -1.44
C MET A 1 -71.69 -18.66 -0.68
N THR A 2 -70.64 -19.22 -1.27
CA THR A 2 -69.31 -19.36 -0.65
C THR A 2 -68.41 -18.34 -1.31
N ALA A 3 -67.94 -17.34 -0.58
CA ALA A 3 -67.11 -16.27 -1.12
C ALA A 3 -65.61 -16.59 -0.94
N ILE A 4 -64.88 -16.31 -2.02
CA ILE A 4 -63.48 -16.68 -2.29
C ILE A 4 -62.51 -15.72 -1.59
N VAL A 5 -61.41 -16.29 -1.09
CA VAL A 5 -60.23 -15.63 -0.52
C VAL A 5 -59.53 -14.77 -1.57
N GLN A 6 -59.18 -13.53 -1.21
CA GLN A 6 -58.09 -12.78 -1.84
C GLN A 6 -57.12 -12.31 -0.77
N SER A 7 -55.89 -12.81 -0.86
CA SER A 7 -54.73 -12.38 -0.09
C SER A 7 -54.10 -11.16 -0.76
N SER A 8 -53.95 -10.07 -0.01
CA SER A 8 -53.07 -8.97 -0.38
C SER A 8 -51.87 -8.99 0.55
N GLY A 9 -50.74 -9.48 0.04
CA GLY A 9 -49.46 -9.46 0.72
C GLY A 9 -48.98 -8.02 0.94
N SER A 10 -48.73 -7.66 2.20
CA SER A 10 -48.03 -6.43 2.56
C SER A 10 -46.56 -6.61 2.18
N ALA A 11 -46.09 -5.82 1.22
CA ALA A 11 -44.71 -5.77 0.82
C ALA A 11 -43.84 -5.33 2.00
N GLU A 12 -43.03 -6.24 2.53
CA GLU A 12 -41.86 -5.90 3.32
C GLU A 12 -40.97 -5.00 2.46
N GLN A 13 -40.87 -3.73 2.85
CA GLN A 13 -39.79 -2.86 2.40
C GLN A 13 -38.48 -3.49 2.87
N LYS A 14 -37.82 -4.23 1.97
CA LYS A 14 -36.39 -4.53 2.08
C LYS A 14 -35.69 -3.19 2.24
N ALA A 15 -35.19 -2.93 3.45
CA ALA A 15 -34.24 -1.88 3.69
C ALA A 15 -33.09 -2.05 2.69
N CYS A 16 -33.05 -1.16 1.70
CA CYS A 16 -31.90 -0.99 0.83
C CYS A 16 -30.72 -0.74 1.78
N GLY A 17 -29.79 -1.70 1.80
CA GLY A 17 -28.62 -1.63 2.68
C GLY A 17 -28.01 -0.25 2.55
N THR A 18 -27.78 0.41 3.68
CA THR A 18 -26.89 1.57 3.75
C THR A 18 -25.68 1.29 2.86
N PRO A 19 -25.35 2.15 1.87
CA PRO A 19 -24.19 1.92 1.02
C PRO A 19 -23.01 1.70 1.95
N SER A 20 -22.41 0.51 1.88
CA SER A 20 -21.17 0.22 2.57
C SER A 20 -20.23 1.36 2.21
N THR A 21 -19.64 1.99 3.23
CA THR A 21 -18.55 2.96 3.04
C THR A 21 -17.65 2.47 1.92
N LEU A 22 -17.50 3.26 0.85
CA LEU A 22 -16.64 2.92 -0.28
C LEU A 22 -15.24 2.63 0.28
N GLU A 23 -14.93 1.36 0.47
CA GLU A 23 -13.65 0.91 0.97
C GLU A 23 -12.60 1.21 -0.11
N ALA A 24 -11.45 1.74 0.30
CA ALA A 24 -10.41 2.09 -0.66
C ALA A 24 -9.98 0.85 -1.45
N TRP A 25 -9.96 0.93 -2.78
CA TRP A 25 -9.61 -0.21 -3.63
C TRP A 25 -8.11 -0.26 -3.89
N GLY A 26 -7.55 -1.47 -3.94
CA GLY A 26 -6.15 -1.74 -4.29
C GLY A 26 -5.97 -2.28 -5.71
N LYS A 27 -6.96 -3.04 -6.19
CA LYS A 27 -7.08 -3.54 -7.58
C LYS A 27 -8.53 -3.40 -8.05
N ALA A 28 -8.72 -3.19 -9.35
CA ALA A 28 -10.04 -3.15 -9.98
C ALA A 28 -9.99 -3.93 -11.30
N SER A 29 -11.03 -4.72 -11.57
CA SER A 29 -11.19 -5.41 -12.85
C SER A 29 -11.56 -4.40 -13.94
N ARG A 30 -10.94 -4.53 -15.12
CA ARG A 30 -11.23 -3.70 -16.28
C ARG A 30 -12.39 -4.25 -17.12
N ASP A 31 -12.80 -5.49 -16.87
CA ASP A 31 -13.73 -6.24 -17.74
C ASP A 31 -15.18 -6.19 -17.26
N ALA A 32 -15.54 -5.20 -16.44
CA ALA A 32 -16.92 -5.07 -16.00
C ALA A 32 -17.83 -4.66 -17.18
N PRO A 33 -18.92 -5.39 -17.46
CA PRO A 33 -19.87 -5.00 -18.49
C PRO A 33 -20.38 -3.58 -18.22
N SER A 34 -20.54 -2.79 -19.29
CA SER A 34 -20.64 -1.32 -19.36
C SER A 34 -21.67 -0.59 -18.48
N GLN A 35 -22.37 -1.26 -17.56
CA GLN A 35 -23.33 -0.66 -16.63
C GLN A 35 -23.12 -1.05 -15.16
N THR A 36 -22.12 -1.85 -14.82
CA THR A 36 -21.86 -2.27 -13.43
C THR A 36 -20.52 -1.74 -12.96
N TYR A 37 -20.49 -1.16 -11.74
CA TYR A 37 -19.24 -0.75 -11.08
C TYR A 37 -18.18 -1.87 -11.17
N PRO A 38 -16.90 -1.55 -11.41
CA PRO A 38 -15.87 -2.56 -11.57
C PRO A 38 -15.72 -3.38 -10.29
N LEU A 39 -15.48 -4.69 -10.42
CA LEU A 39 -15.13 -5.54 -9.28
C LEU A 39 -13.81 -5.06 -8.69
N THR A 40 -13.80 -4.73 -7.40
CA THR A 40 -12.63 -4.24 -6.67
C THR A 40 -12.13 -5.23 -5.64
N HIS A 41 -10.80 -5.33 -5.51
CA HIS A 41 -10.16 -5.93 -4.34
C HIS A 41 -9.79 -4.80 -3.36
N PRO A 42 -10.27 -4.83 -2.11
CA PRO A 42 -9.95 -3.82 -1.12
C PRO A 42 -8.43 -3.65 -0.93
N LEU A 43 -8.00 -2.40 -0.73
CA LEU A 43 -6.59 -2.05 -0.58
C LEU A 43 -5.98 -2.74 0.63
N ALA A 44 -6.67 -2.72 1.77
CA ALA A 44 -6.20 -3.37 2.99
C ALA A 44 -6.01 -4.88 2.79
N HIS A 45 -6.92 -5.54 2.08
CA HIS A 45 -6.79 -6.96 1.75
C HIS A 45 -5.62 -7.22 0.80
N HIS A 46 -5.45 -6.41 -0.25
CA HIS A 46 -4.30 -6.52 -1.15
C HIS A 46 -2.98 -6.39 -0.39
N CYS A 47 -2.86 -5.39 0.48
CA CYS A 47 -1.69 -5.17 1.32
C CYS A 47 -1.45 -6.33 2.30
N ALA A 48 -2.51 -6.90 2.88
CA ALA A 48 -2.43 -8.07 3.77
C ALA A 48 -1.94 -9.32 3.00
N ASP A 49 -2.44 -9.56 1.79
CA ASP A 49 -1.98 -10.64 0.93
C ASP A 49 -0.47 -10.54 0.66
N VAL A 50 0.01 -9.33 0.35
CA VAL A 50 1.45 -9.07 0.11
C VAL A 50 2.28 -9.32 1.37
N ALA A 51 1.83 -8.86 2.53
CA ALA A 51 2.50 -9.11 3.80
C ALA A 51 2.56 -10.61 4.14
N ALA A 52 1.46 -11.34 3.93
CA ALA A 52 1.40 -12.79 4.15
C ALA A 52 2.33 -13.55 3.19
N VAL A 53 2.36 -13.18 1.91
CA VAL A 53 3.30 -13.74 0.92
C VAL A 53 4.73 -13.45 1.33
N PHE A 54 5.05 -12.23 1.76
CA PHE A 54 6.38 -11.89 2.26
C PHE A 54 6.81 -12.78 3.43
N MET A 55 5.95 -12.95 4.43
CA MET A 55 6.24 -13.83 5.58
C MET A 55 6.45 -15.28 5.13
N HIS A 56 5.63 -15.78 4.23
CA HIS A 56 5.79 -17.13 3.67
C HIS A 56 7.10 -17.27 2.90
N LEU A 57 7.47 -16.29 2.07
CA LEU A 57 8.75 -16.28 1.37
C LEU A 57 9.94 -16.29 2.33
N CYS A 58 9.84 -15.65 3.50
CA CYS A 58 10.89 -15.68 4.51
C CYS A 58 11.10 -17.08 5.13
N THR A 59 10.17 -18.02 4.95
CA THR A 59 10.38 -19.44 5.34
C THR A 59 11.23 -20.22 4.34
N ASN A 60 11.43 -19.70 3.13
CA ASN A 60 12.31 -20.29 2.13
C ASN A 60 13.77 -20.05 2.52
N SER A 61 14.58 -21.11 2.62
CA SER A 61 15.97 -21.03 3.07
C SER A 61 16.85 -20.12 2.22
N VAL A 62 16.63 -20.04 0.91
CA VAL A 62 17.42 -19.16 0.03
C VAL A 62 17.09 -17.69 0.31
N ILE A 63 15.81 -17.37 0.49
CA ILE A 63 15.36 -16.01 0.78
C ILE A 63 15.80 -15.60 2.18
N ALA A 64 15.58 -16.47 3.18
CA ALA A 64 16.02 -16.25 4.55
C ALA A 64 17.53 -15.97 4.63
N ASN A 65 18.36 -16.84 4.04
CA ASN A 65 19.81 -16.66 4.03
C ASN A 65 20.24 -15.35 3.36
N ARG A 66 19.55 -14.92 2.30
CA ARG A 66 19.84 -13.63 1.63
C ARG A 66 19.45 -12.44 2.50
N LEU A 67 18.32 -12.51 3.19
CA LEU A 67 17.88 -11.46 4.10
C LEU A 67 18.83 -11.36 5.30
N GLU A 68 19.23 -12.47 5.89
CA GLU A 68 20.19 -12.51 6.99
C GLU A 68 21.59 -12.04 6.57
N HIS A 69 22.03 -12.44 5.36
CA HIS A 69 23.29 -11.95 4.79
C HIS A 69 23.25 -10.45 4.56
N ALA A 70 22.15 -9.93 3.99
CA ALA A 70 21.95 -8.50 3.84
C ALA A 70 21.95 -7.80 5.20
N ALA A 71 21.32 -8.42 6.21
CA ALA A 71 21.26 -7.96 7.59
C ALA A 71 22.58 -8.04 8.37
N GLY A 72 23.56 -8.82 7.88
CA GLY A 72 24.78 -9.14 8.61
C GLY A 72 24.53 -9.89 9.92
N ARG A 73 23.33 -10.44 10.13
CA ARG A 73 22.92 -11.17 11.33
C ARG A 73 21.70 -12.07 11.04
N ALA A 74 21.46 -13.02 11.92
CA ALA A 74 20.20 -13.77 11.92
C ALA A 74 19.00 -12.84 12.17
N LEU A 75 17.87 -13.15 11.53
CA LEU A 75 16.61 -12.43 11.72
C LEU A 75 15.73 -13.18 12.71
N SER A 76 15.25 -12.47 13.72
CA SER A 76 14.25 -12.97 14.66
C SER A 76 12.85 -12.95 14.03
N GLU A 77 11.92 -13.66 14.65
CA GLU A 77 10.50 -13.60 14.26
C GLU A 77 9.94 -12.17 14.29
N ILE A 78 10.37 -11.36 15.26
CA ILE A 78 9.96 -9.95 15.38
C ILE A 78 10.48 -9.13 14.19
N ASP A 79 11.73 -9.37 13.75
CA ASP A 79 12.27 -8.69 12.56
C ASP A 79 11.40 -8.98 11.33
N ILE A 80 11.01 -10.25 11.13
CA ILE A 80 10.15 -10.66 10.01
C ILE A 80 8.76 -10.03 10.10
N GLN A 81 8.15 -10.01 11.29
CA GLN A 81 6.84 -9.38 11.50
C GLN A 81 6.89 -7.87 11.20
N ARG A 82 7.95 -7.18 11.62
CA ARG A 82 8.14 -5.74 11.36
C ARG A 82 8.37 -5.46 9.87
N LEU A 83 9.18 -6.28 9.20
CA LEU A 83 9.36 -6.20 7.74
C LEU A 83 8.06 -6.49 6.99
N ALA A 84 7.22 -7.40 7.50
CA ALA A 84 5.91 -7.67 6.92
C ALA A 84 4.96 -6.47 7.03
N VAL A 85 4.98 -5.72 8.14
CA VAL A 85 4.24 -4.45 8.26
C VAL A 85 4.76 -3.41 7.27
N ILE A 86 6.07 -3.33 7.06
CA ILE A 86 6.65 -2.42 6.06
C ILE A 86 6.23 -2.83 4.63
N ALA A 87 6.17 -4.13 4.34
CA ALA A 87 5.66 -4.65 3.07
C ALA A 87 4.15 -4.40 2.88
N PHE A 88 3.36 -4.50 3.95
CA PHE A 88 1.94 -4.12 3.94
C PHE A 88 1.75 -2.68 3.44
N LEU A 89 2.61 -1.76 3.88
CA LEU A 89 2.54 -0.34 3.51
C LEU A 89 3.04 0.00 2.10
N HIS A 90 3.47 -0.97 1.29
CA HIS A 90 4.03 -0.73 -0.06
C HIS A 90 3.12 0.10 -0.98
N ASP A 91 1.81 -0.03 -0.80
CA ASP A 91 0.77 0.61 -1.60
C ASP A 91 0.03 1.72 -0.84
N LEU A 92 0.58 2.19 0.29
CA LEU A 92 -0.03 3.23 1.15
C LEU A 92 -0.53 4.44 0.36
N GLY A 93 0.24 4.85 -0.66
CA GLY A 93 -0.11 5.97 -1.50
C GLY A 93 -1.43 5.83 -2.24
N LYS A 94 -1.96 4.62 -2.44
CA LYS A 94 -3.25 4.39 -3.11
C LYS A 94 -4.45 4.94 -2.34
N LEU A 95 -4.28 5.26 -1.05
CA LEU A 95 -5.31 5.96 -0.27
C LEU A 95 -5.61 7.38 -0.78
N ASN A 96 -4.74 7.96 -1.62
CA ASN A 96 -4.97 9.29 -2.16
C ASN A 96 -6.22 9.33 -3.07
N THR A 97 -6.97 10.43 -3.01
CA THR A 97 -8.24 10.61 -3.73
C THR A 97 -8.06 10.57 -5.26
N GLY A 98 -6.93 11.03 -5.77
CA GLY A 98 -6.61 10.99 -7.21
C GLY A 98 -6.31 9.57 -7.72
N PHE A 99 -5.83 8.66 -6.88
CA PHE A 99 -5.73 7.24 -7.23
C PHE A 99 -7.11 6.60 -7.18
N GLN A 100 -7.84 6.81 -6.08
CA GLN A 100 -9.16 6.23 -5.87
C GLN A 100 -10.17 6.67 -6.95
N SER A 101 -10.06 7.89 -7.47
CA SER A 101 -10.95 8.41 -8.53
C SER A 101 -10.82 7.68 -9.87
N LYS A 102 -9.73 6.94 -10.11
CA LYS A 102 -9.49 6.22 -11.37
C LYS A 102 -10.49 5.08 -11.63
N ILE A 103 -11.25 4.69 -10.62
CA ILE A 103 -12.34 3.72 -10.78
C ILE A 103 -13.50 4.27 -11.62
N TRP A 104 -13.64 5.59 -11.66
CA TRP A 104 -14.70 6.28 -12.38
C TRP A 104 -14.31 6.57 -13.83
N PRO A 105 -15.25 6.54 -14.78
CA PRO A 105 -15.01 7.00 -16.15
C PRO A 105 -14.48 8.44 -16.18
N ALA A 106 -13.56 8.74 -17.10
CA ALA A 106 -12.93 10.06 -17.20
C ALA A 106 -13.94 11.21 -17.34
N SER A 107 -15.08 10.97 -18.00
CA SER A 107 -16.18 11.95 -18.14
C SER A 107 -16.89 12.30 -16.83
N SER A 108 -16.71 11.49 -15.78
CA SER A 108 -17.34 11.67 -14.46
C SER A 108 -16.34 12.08 -13.37
N GLN A 109 -15.06 12.24 -13.72
CA GLN A 109 -14.01 12.59 -12.76
C GLN A 109 -13.97 14.11 -12.54
N ASN A 110 -14.37 14.54 -11.33
CA ASN A 110 -14.17 15.92 -10.86
C ASN A 110 -12.82 16.11 -10.14
N ILE A 111 -12.00 15.05 -10.04
CA ILE A 111 -10.70 15.03 -9.37
C ILE A 111 -9.66 14.56 -10.38
N ARG A 112 -8.55 15.30 -10.50
CA ARG A 112 -7.44 14.92 -11.36
C ARG A 112 -6.84 13.57 -10.91
N PRO A 113 -6.74 12.58 -11.80
CA PRO A 113 -6.07 11.32 -11.47
C PRO A 113 -4.62 11.52 -11.04
N ALA A 114 -4.19 10.76 -10.03
CA ALA A 114 -2.86 10.85 -9.44
C ALA A 114 -2.16 9.49 -9.39
N GLY A 115 -0.85 9.48 -9.14
CA GLY A 115 -0.08 8.25 -8.95
C GLY A 115 -0.39 7.60 -7.60
N HIS A 116 0.51 6.73 -7.14
CA HIS A 116 0.55 6.35 -5.73
C HIS A 116 1.99 6.32 -5.16
N VAL A 117 3.03 6.22 -5.99
CA VAL A 117 4.41 6.21 -5.50
C VAL A 117 4.78 7.56 -4.85
N LYS A 118 4.61 8.67 -5.57
CA LYS A 118 4.93 10.01 -5.04
C LYS A 118 4.06 10.32 -3.82
N GLU A 119 2.77 10.04 -3.94
CA GLU A 119 1.76 10.30 -2.91
C GLU A 119 2.02 9.44 -1.66
N GLY A 120 2.52 8.22 -1.83
CA GLY A 120 2.96 7.36 -0.73
C GLY A 120 4.20 7.91 -0.03
N LEU A 121 5.20 8.38 -0.79
CA LEU A 121 6.39 9.01 -0.21
C LEU A 121 6.05 10.32 0.53
N ASP A 122 5.17 11.15 -0.04
CA ASP A 122 4.63 12.34 0.64
C ASP A 122 3.93 11.94 1.94
N ALA A 123 3.16 10.84 1.93
CA ALA A 123 2.53 10.24 3.11
C ALA A 123 3.51 9.62 4.11
N LEU A 124 4.83 9.59 3.85
CA LEU A 124 5.85 9.29 4.84
C LEU A 124 6.52 10.55 5.39
N HIS A 125 6.40 11.71 4.74
CA HIS A 125 6.99 12.94 5.21
C HIS A 125 6.33 13.41 6.51
N ARG A 126 7.12 13.68 7.56
CA ARG A 126 6.66 13.94 8.93
C ARG A 126 5.53 14.99 9.00
N ASP A 127 5.75 16.14 8.39
CA ASP A 127 4.81 17.27 8.47
C ASP A 127 3.51 16.98 7.71
N PHE A 128 3.63 16.29 6.57
CA PHE A 128 2.48 15.88 5.79
C PHE A 128 1.67 14.84 6.56
N ARG A 129 2.33 13.83 7.13
CA ARG A 129 1.72 12.79 7.96
C ARG A 129 0.90 13.34 9.10
N ARG A 130 1.49 14.19 9.92
CA ARG A 130 0.83 14.75 11.11
C ARG A 130 -0.41 15.57 10.78
N SER A 131 -0.45 16.14 9.58
CA SER A 131 -1.54 17.01 9.14
C SER A 131 -2.60 16.29 8.31
N ASN A 132 -2.26 15.17 7.66
CA ASN A 132 -3.11 14.56 6.63
C ASN A 132 -3.37 13.06 6.81
N ILE A 133 -2.58 12.35 7.62
CA ILE A 133 -2.74 10.92 7.83
C ILE A 133 -3.39 10.67 9.19
N PRO A 134 -4.51 9.92 9.25
CA PRO A 134 -5.16 9.62 10.51
C PRO A 134 -4.24 8.89 11.50
N GLU A 135 -4.34 9.27 12.77
CA GLU A 135 -3.50 8.72 13.84
C GLU A 135 -3.64 7.20 14.02
N HIS A 136 -4.78 6.63 13.61
CA HIS A 136 -5.03 5.19 13.71
C HIS A 136 -4.12 4.33 12.83
N LEU A 137 -3.49 4.90 11.81
CA LEU A 137 -2.53 4.16 10.97
C LEU A 137 -1.18 3.94 11.69
N LYS A 138 -0.95 4.63 12.82
CA LYS A 138 0.17 4.45 13.75
C LYS A 138 1.56 4.38 13.07
N ILE A 139 1.75 5.09 11.95
CA ILE A 139 3.04 5.14 11.24
C ILE A 139 4.16 5.64 12.17
N ASP A 140 3.86 6.59 13.07
CA ASP A 140 4.83 7.09 14.05
C ASP A 140 5.38 5.97 14.97
N ALA A 141 4.59 4.93 15.26
CA ALA A 141 5.04 3.80 16.05
C ALA A 141 6.09 2.94 15.32
N ILE A 142 6.04 2.87 13.99
CA ILE A 142 6.99 2.12 13.16
C ILE A 142 8.40 2.72 13.28
N TYR A 143 8.50 4.05 13.40
CA TYR A 143 9.78 4.74 13.60
C TYR A 143 10.47 4.43 14.94
N THR A 144 9.75 3.83 15.90
CA THR A 144 10.33 3.40 17.18
C THR A 144 11.06 2.06 17.10
N TRP A 145 10.96 1.35 15.98
CA TRP A 145 11.56 0.02 15.80
C TRP A 145 13.07 0.08 15.53
N GLY A 146 13.63 1.23 15.21
CA GLY A 146 15.07 1.37 14.98
C GLY A 146 15.49 2.81 14.83
N GLU A 147 16.67 3.02 14.23
CA GLU A 147 17.11 4.36 13.84
C GLU A 147 16.17 4.94 12.77
N GLU A 148 15.69 6.17 13.00
CA GLU A 148 14.66 6.82 12.17
C GLU A 148 15.02 6.85 10.67
N ASP A 149 16.27 7.14 10.34
CA ASP A 149 16.77 7.17 8.96
C ASP A 149 16.68 5.79 8.30
N LYS A 150 16.93 4.71 9.06
CA LYS A 150 16.85 3.33 8.55
C LYS A 150 15.42 2.89 8.33
N ILE A 151 14.53 3.22 9.25
CA ILE A 151 13.09 2.97 9.07
C ILE A 151 12.56 3.74 7.85
N SER A 152 13.00 4.98 7.65
CA SER A 152 12.69 5.76 6.45
C SER A 152 13.16 5.07 5.18
N ASP A 153 14.39 4.54 5.15
CA ASP A 153 14.93 3.80 4.01
C ASP A 153 14.06 2.58 3.66
N TYR A 154 13.64 1.78 4.65
CA TYR A 154 12.79 0.60 4.41
C TYR A 154 11.40 0.97 3.90
N LEU A 155 10.76 2.00 4.48
CA LEU A 155 9.45 2.47 4.05
C LEU A 155 9.50 3.07 2.63
N CYS A 156 10.54 3.85 2.32
CA CYS A 156 10.76 4.37 0.97
C CYS A 156 11.00 3.23 -0.03
N ALA A 157 11.76 2.21 0.36
CA ALA A 157 12.02 1.04 -0.48
C ALA A 157 10.75 0.23 -0.76
N SER A 158 9.87 0.04 0.23
CA SER A 158 8.61 -0.69 0.00
C SER A 158 7.67 0.07 -0.95
N ILE A 159 7.61 1.40 -0.85
CA ILE A 159 6.78 2.23 -1.75
C ILE A 159 7.36 2.31 -3.17
N SER A 160 8.68 2.31 -3.31
CA SER A 160 9.37 2.51 -4.60
C SER A 160 9.39 1.27 -5.53
N HIS A 161 8.50 0.30 -5.31
CA HIS A 161 8.48 -1.00 -6.00
C HIS A 161 8.10 -0.92 -7.50
N HIS A 162 7.59 0.21 -7.97
CA HIS A 162 7.39 0.50 -9.39
C HIS A 162 8.67 1.06 -10.02
N ALA A 163 9.60 0.17 -10.35
CA ALA A 163 10.76 0.50 -11.16
C ALA A 163 10.31 0.86 -12.60
N HIS A 164 9.86 2.09 -12.84
CA HIS A 164 9.83 2.62 -14.19
C HIS A 164 11.24 3.08 -14.53
N LEU A 165 11.95 2.28 -15.34
CA LEU A 165 13.16 2.72 -16.02
C LEU A 165 12.72 3.47 -17.29
N PRO A 166 13.03 4.77 -17.44
CA PRO A 166 12.95 5.40 -18.76
C PRO A 166 13.86 4.65 -19.72
N ASP A 167 13.47 4.53 -20.99
CA ASP A 167 14.22 3.82 -22.04
C ASP A 167 15.71 4.20 -22.02
N GLY A 168 16.57 3.31 -21.51
CA GLY A 168 17.99 3.64 -21.31
C GLY A 168 18.84 2.71 -20.44
N GLY A 169 18.35 1.53 -20.04
CA GLY A 169 19.17 0.51 -19.37
C GLY A 169 19.15 0.54 -17.84
N LEU A 170 19.63 -0.57 -17.25
CA LEU A 170 19.68 -0.80 -15.80
C LEU A 170 20.52 0.30 -15.12
N PRO A 171 20.03 0.92 -14.04
CA PRO A 171 20.85 1.83 -13.26
C PRO A 171 21.88 0.99 -12.51
N THR A 172 23.15 1.22 -12.79
CA THR A 172 24.23 0.80 -11.90
C THR A 172 23.94 1.35 -10.51
N ALA A 173 24.09 0.49 -9.50
CA ALA A 173 23.93 0.81 -8.09
C ALA A 173 24.66 2.12 -7.77
N GLY A 174 23.92 3.23 -7.60
CA GLY A 174 24.50 4.55 -7.36
C GLY A 174 23.83 5.74 -8.04
N LYS A 175 22.86 5.54 -8.96
CA LYS A 175 22.04 6.65 -9.51
C LYS A 175 20.56 6.48 -9.18
N VAL A 176 20.26 6.43 -7.89
CA VAL A 176 18.88 6.42 -7.37
C VAL A 176 18.49 7.87 -7.09
N PHE A 177 17.44 8.34 -7.77
CA PHE A 177 16.76 9.64 -7.65
C PHE A 177 17.60 10.92 -7.79
N ARG A 178 17.78 11.39 -9.04
CA ARG A 178 17.91 12.84 -9.34
C ARG A 178 16.60 13.36 -9.94
N LEU A 179 15.54 13.42 -9.14
CA LEU A 179 14.40 14.29 -9.42
C LEU A 179 14.38 15.33 -8.31
N GLY A 180 14.53 16.61 -8.70
CA GLY A 180 14.85 17.72 -7.82
C GLY A 180 13.87 17.93 -6.66
N TRP A 181 14.23 17.39 -5.49
CA TRP A 181 13.71 17.73 -4.16
C TRP A 181 14.93 17.90 -3.22
N PRO A 182 14.96 18.85 -2.25
CA PRO A 182 16.20 19.46 -1.79
C PRO A 182 16.92 18.70 -0.65
N TYR A 183 17.05 17.38 -0.76
CA TYR A 183 18.00 16.64 0.09
C TYR A 183 19.04 15.96 -0.78
N LYS A 184 20.30 16.32 -0.53
CA LYS A 184 21.50 15.73 -1.17
C LYS A 184 21.34 14.22 -1.22
N ALA A 185 21.51 13.68 -2.43
CA ALA A 185 21.58 12.27 -2.73
C ALA A 185 22.25 11.48 -1.58
N MET A 186 21.45 10.79 -0.80
CA MET A 186 21.93 9.74 0.08
C MET A 186 22.21 8.57 -0.85
N THR A 187 23.40 8.57 -1.46
CA THR A 187 23.94 7.37 -2.09
C THR A 187 23.83 6.27 -1.03
N LEU A 188 22.98 5.27 -1.30
CA LEU A 188 22.81 4.09 -0.48
C LEU A 188 24.11 3.26 -0.54
N LYS A 189 25.17 3.75 0.09
CA LYS A 189 26.22 2.90 0.64
C LYS A 189 25.67 2.46 1.97
N VAL A 190 24.98 1.32 1.99
CA VAL A 190 24.75 0.61 3.25
C VAL A 190 26.12 0.01 3.61
N PRO A 191 26.87 0.55 4.58
CA PRO A 191 28.04 -0.16 5.07
C PRO A 191 27.57 -1.49 5.67
N PRO A 192 28.27 -2.61 5.45
CA PRO A 192 27.85 -3.94 5.90
C PRO A 192 27.74 -4.12 7.42
N SER A 193 27.88 -3.07 8.23
CA SER A 193 28.16 -3.17 9.66
C SER A 193 27.17 -2.48 10.60
N ARG A 194 25.97 -2.06 10.18
CA ARG A 194 24.97 -1.54 11.14
C ARG A 194 23.53 -1.73 10.68
N TRP A 195 23.04 -2.93 10.88
CA TRP A 195 21.62 -3.18 11.07
C TRP A 195 21.32 -3.01 12.55
N VAL A 196 20.47 -2.04 12.86
CA VAL A 196 19.92 -1.91 14.21
C VAL A 196 18.90 -3.04 14.39
N ARG A 197 18.69 -3.49 15.63
CA ARG A 197 17.58 -4.41 15.94
C ARG A 197 16.32 -3.79 15.35
N LEU A 198 15.69 -4.47 14.39
CA LEU A 198 14.37 -4.07 13.93
C LEU A 198 13.39 -4.50 14.97
#